data_AF-A0A7K4CRV7-F1
#
_entry.id   AF-A0A7K4CRV7-F1
#
_cell.length_a   1.000
_cell.length_b   1.000
_cell.length_c   1.000
_cell.angle_alpha   90.00
_cell.angle_beta   90.00
_cell.angle_gamma   90.00
#
_symmetry.space_group_name_H-M   'P 1'
#
loop_
_entity.id
_entity.type
_entity.pdbx_description
1 polymer ?
#
loop_
_entity_poly.entity_id
_entity_poly.type
_entity_poly.pdbx_seq_one_letter_code
_entity_poly.pdbx_strand_id
1 'polypeptide(L)'
;MHDDIKNINDVEDTKDLTTFTCTDFMIQLKLLSKSLATGACAKIYCTREQLQNVPKSLMKPPFAFTSMQVEPNKHLLRFTRSE
;
A
#
# COMPACT_ATOMS: atom_id res chain seq x y z
N MET A 1 37.66 2.41 -1.74
CA MET A 1 36.74 1.77 -2.69
C MET A 1 35.74 0.97 -1.89
N HIS A 2 34.58 1.55 -1.59
CA HIS A 2 33.35 0.80 -1.32
C HIS A 2 32.23 1.64 -1.93
N ASP A 3 31.71 1.10 -3.01
CA ASP A 3 30.62 1.56 -3.83
C ASP A 3 29.34 1.06 -3.16
N ASP A 4 28.52 1.94 -2.63
CA ASP A 4 27.14 1.62 -2.25
C ASP A 4 26.29 2.86 -2.50
N ILE A 5 25.89 3.00 -3.76
CA ILE A 5 24.89 3.92 -4.25
C ILE A 5 23.59 3.62 -3.49
N LYS A 6 23.33 4.35 -2.39
CA LYS A 6 21.99 4.44 -1.84
C LYS A 6 21.11 5.15 -2.86
N ASN A 7 20.43 4.38 -3.69
CA ASN A 7 19.35 4.84 -4.55
C ASN A 7 18.13 5.19 -3.68
N ILE A 8 18.20 6.32 -2.97
CA ILE A 8 17.12 6.84 -2.13
C ILE A 8 16.20 7.68 -3.02
N ASN A 9 15.56 7.05 -4.00
CA ASN A 9 14.33 7.59 -4.60
C ASN A 9 13.07 6.88 -4.07
N ASP A 10 13.23 5.92 -3.15
CA ASP A 10 12.13 5.35 -2.37
C ASP A 10 11.97 6.23 -1.11
N VAL A 11 11.35 7.41 -1.28
CA VAL A 11 10.62 8.04 -0.17
C VAL A 11 9.35 7.22 0.03
N GLU A 12 9.53 5.98 0.49
CA GLU A 12 8.46 5.06 0.85
C GLU A 12 7.92 5.44 2.22
N ASP A 13 6.94 6.32 2.25
CA ASP A 13 6.08 6.45 3.44
C ASP A 13 5.23 5.17 3.54
N THR A 14 5.87 4.04 3.88
CA THR A 14 5.17 2.77 4.09
C THR A 14 4.41 2.89 5.39
N LYS A 15 3.11 3.17 5.31
CA LYS A 15 2.27 3.34 6.50
C LYS A 15 1.93 2.00 7.11
N ASP A 16 2.24 1.81 8.39
CA ASP A 16 1.76 0.66 9.13
C ASP A 16 0.33 0.91 9.62
N LEU A 17 -0.62 0.17 9.06
CA LEU A 17 -2.03 0.21 9.44
C LEU A 17 -2.44 -1.11 10.10
N THR A 18 -1.51 -1.94 10.56
CA THR A 18 -1.83 -3.27 11.10
C THR A 18 -2.62 -3.20 12.41
N THR A 19 -2.45 -2.11 13.16
CA THR A 19 -3.17 -1.82 14.40
C THR A 19 -4.55 -1.21 14.18
N PHE A 20 -4.87 -0.83 12.94
CA PHE A 20 -6.12 -0.16 12.60
C PHE A 20 -7.27 -1.16 12.51
N THR A 21 -8.48 -0.71 12.84
CA THR A 21 -9.67 -1.50 12.51
C THR A 21 -9.85 -1.57 11.01
N CYS A 22 -10.59 -2.58 10.52
CA CYS A 22 -10.92 -2.70 9.10
C CYS A 22 -11.57 -1.42 8.54
N THR A 23 -12.45 -0.78 9.32
CA THR A 23 -13.09 0.49 8.96
C THR A 23 -12.08 1.62 8.78
N ASP A 24 -11.17 1.83 9.74
CA ASP A 24 -10.19 2.91 9.65
C ASP A 24 -9.18 2.65 8.53
N PHE A 25 -8.73 1.40 8.37
CA PHE A 25 -7.91 0.97 7.23
C PHE A 25 -8.56 1.33 5.89
N MET A 26 -9.87 1.08 5.72
CA MET A 26 -10.58 1.45 4.48
C MET A 26 -10.65 2.97 4.27
N ILE A 27 -10.81 3.75 5.35
CA ILE A 27 -10.82 5.21 5.28
C ILE A 27 -9.44 5.71 4.84
N GLN A 28 -8.37 5.24 5.47
CA GLN A 28 -6.98 5.56 5.09
C GLN A 28 -6.71 5.16 3.64
N LEU A 29 -7.11 3.95 3.23
CA LEU A 29 -6.92 3.48 1.87
C LEU A 29 -7.62 4.37 0.83
N LYS A 30 -8.85 4.81 1.11
CA LYS A 30 -9.58 5.76 0.25
C LYS A 30 -8.92 7.13 0.20
N LEU A 31 -8.46 7.66 1.33
CA LEU A 31 -7.76 8.95 1.40
C LEU A 31 -6.45 8.89 0.61
N LEU A 32 -5.66 7.82 0.80
CA LEU A 32 -4.42 7.60 0.06
C LEU A 32 -4.68 7.46 -1.43
N SER A 33 -5.68 6.68 -1.84
CA SER A 33 -6.07 6.52 -3.25
C SER A 33 -6.45 7.85 -3.91
N LYS A 34 -7.15 8.74 -3.18
CA LYS A 34 -7.48 10.09 -3.67
C LYS A 34 -6.26 11.02 -3.73
N SER A 35 -5.33 10.87 -2.78
CA SER A 35 -4.12 11.68 -2.72
C SER A 35 -3.01 11.17 -3.64
N LEU A 36 -3.14 9.96 -4.19
CA LEU A 36 -2.12 9.34 -5.03
C LEU A 36 -2.13 9.98 -6.43
N ALA A 37 -0.99 10.57 -6.79
CA ALA A 37 -0.76 11.11 -8.12
C ALA A 37 -0.69 9.99 -9.17
N THR A 38 -1.01 10.32 -10.42
CA THR A 38 -0.82 9.41 -11.57
C THR A 38 0.65 8.99 -11.68
N GLY A 39 0.91 7.70 -11.86
CA GLY A 39 2.25 7.11 -11.87
C GLY A 39 2.87 6.93 -10.48
N ALA A 40 2.25 7.46 -9.42
CA ALA A 40 2.75 7.29 -8.06
C ALA A 40 2.30 5.96 -7.46
N CYS A 41 3.10 5.50 -6.50
CA CYS A 41 2.90 4.25 -5.78
C CYS A 41 2.84 4.52 -4.28
N ALA A 42 1.87 3.92 -3.59
CA ALA A 42 1.80 3.90 -2.14
C ALA A 42 1.98 2.46 -1.63
N LYS A 43 2.61 2.34 -0.47
CA LYS A 43 2.89 1.08 0.21
C LYS A 43 2.32 1.18 1.62
N ILE A 44 1.60 0.15 2.07
CA ILE A 44 1.01 0.10 3.42
C ILE A 44 1.15 -1.30 4.00
N TYR A 45 1.40 -1.42 5.29
CA TYR A 45 1.26 -2.69 5.99
C TYR A 45 -0.16 -2.86 6.50
N CYS A 46 -0.73 -4.02 6.25
CA CYS A 46 -2.05 -4.41 6.69
C CYS A 46 -2.06 -5.86 7.19
N THR A 47 -3.07 -6.22 7.98
CA THR A 47 -3.28 -7.60 8.39
C THR A 47 -3.97 -8.39 7.27
N ARG A 48 -3.97 -9.71 7.42
CA ARG A 48 -4.69 -10.60 6.50
C ARG A 48 -6.19 -10.31 6.46
N GLU A 49 -6.78 -9.94 7.59
CA GLU A 49 -8.20 -9.60 7.69
C GLU A 49 -8.52 -8.34 6.89
N GLN A 50 -7.72 -7.29 7.08
CA GLN A 50 -7.87 -6.03 6.34
C GLN A 50 -7.75 -6.24 4.83
N LEU A 51 -6.74 -7.02 4.39
CA LEU A 51 -6.53 -7.34 2.98
C LEU A 51 -7.74 -8.05 2.35
N GLN A 52 -8.34 -9.01 3.07
CA GLN A 52 -9.53 -9.73 2.60
C GLN A 52 -10.77 -8.84 2.50
N ASN A 53 -10.83 -7.77 3.28
CA ASN A 53 -11.92 -6.80 3.28
C ASN A 53 -11.70 -5.65 2.28
N VAL A 54 -10.56 -5.58 1.59
CA VAL A 54 -10.34 -4.56 0.55
C VAL A 54 -11.38 -4.76 -0.56
N PRO A 55 -12.20 -3.73 -0.89
CA PRO A 55 -13.23 -3.88 -1.90
C PRO A 55 -12.59 -4.08 -3.28
N LYS A 56 -13.02 -5.12 -3.98
CA LYS A 56 -12.57 -5.42 -5.36
C LYS A 56 -12.79 -4.26 -6.33
N SER A 57 -13.72 -3.36 -6.04
CA SER A 57 -13.95 -2.14 -6.82
C SER A 57 -12.77 -1.18 -6.78
N LEU A 58 -11.98 -1.15 -5.69
CA LEU A 58 -10.73 -0.38 -5.63
C LEU A 58 -9.63 -1.07 -6.44
N MET A 59 -9.63 -2.41 -6.52
CA MET A 59 -8.64 -3.19 -7.29
C MET A 59 -8.83 -3.13 -8.82
N LYS A 60 -9.56 -2.13 -9.32
CA LYS A 60 -9.84 -1.92 -10.74
C LYS A 60 -9.05 -0.72 -11.26
N PRO A 61 -8.80 -0.65 -12.59
CA PRO A 61 -8.22 0.54 -13.21
C PRO A 61 -8.99 1.81 -12.80
N PRO A 62 -8.28 2.93 -12.52
CA PRO A 62 -6.86 3.18 -12.83
C PRO A 62 -5.87 2.67 -11.77
N PHE A 63 -6.29 1.92 -10.75
CA PHE A 63 -5.40 1.47 -9.68
C PHE A 63 -4.97 0.00 -9.85
N ALA A 64 -3.67 -0.26 -9.74
CA ALA A 64 -3.07 -1.59 -9.71
C ALA A 64 -2.67 -1.95 -8.27
N PHE A 65 -3.17 -3.06 -7.74
CA PHE A 65 -2.89 -3.52 -6.39
C PHE A 65 -2.05 -4.80 -6.42
N THR A 66 -1.03 -4.86 -5.57
CA THR A 66 -0.16 -6.01 -5.37
C THR A 66 0.06 -6.18 -3.87
N SER A 67 0.01 -7.41 -3.37
CA SER A 67 0.23 -7.68 -1.95
C SER A 67 1.29 -8.75 -1.78
N MET A 68 2.18 -8.55 -0.81
CA MET A 68 3.21 -9.51 -0.43
C MET A 68 3.05 -9.84 1.05
N GLN A 69 3.06 -11.12 1.41
CA GLN A 69 3.10 -11.50 2.82
C GLN A 69 4.51 -11.26 3.36
N VAL A 70 4.62 -10.52 4.47
CA VAL A 70 5.89 -10.26 5.16
C VAL A 70 6.00 -11.04 6.47
N GLU A 71 4.88 -11.26 7.18
CA GLU A 71 4.78 -12.08 8.39
C GLU A 71 3.43 -12.84 8.44
N PRO A 72 3.20 -13.78 9.37
CA PRO A 72 1.96 -14.56 9.44
C PRO A 72 0.67 -13.72 9.53
N ASN A 73 0.74 -12.55 10.15
CA ASN A 73 -0.40 -11.61 10.27
C ASN A 73 -0.08 -10.21 9.72
N LYS A 74 0.94 -10.09 8.86
CA LYS A 74 1.37 -8.82 8.27
C LYS A 74 1.63 -8.98 6.78
N HIS A 75 0.98 -8.15 6.00
CA HIS A 75 1.06 -8.10 4.55
C HIS A 75 1.43 -6.68 4.12
N LEU A 76 2.36 -6.56 3.18
CA LEU A 76 2.65 -5.32 2.49
C LEU A 76 1.71 -5.21 1.29
N LEU A 77 0.77 -4.28 1.35
CA LEU A 77 -0.09 -3.91 0.24
C LEU A 77 0.53 -2.72 -0.48
N ARG A 78 0.84 -2.91 -1.76
CA ARG A 78 1.33 -1.88 -2.67
C ARG A 78 0.26 -1.59 -3.70
N PHE A 79 -0.09 -0.32 -3.86
CA PHE A 79 -1.01 0.10 -4.90
C PHE A 79 -0.47 1.31 -5.68
N THR A 80 -0.61 1.25 -6.99
CA THR A 80 -0.08 2.22 -7.95
C THR A 80 -1.23 2.75 -8.78
N ARG A 81 -1.24 4.05 -9.06
CA ARG A 81 -2.22 4.63 -9.98
C ARG A 81 -1.61 4.67 -11.38
N SER A 82 -2.14 3.86 -12.28
CA SER A 82 -1.65 3.71 -13.65
C SER A 82 -2.13 4.80 -14.60
N GLU A 83 -3.12 5.64 -14.23
CA GLU A 83 -3.68 6.72 -15.06
C GLU A 83 -4.28 7.89 -14.26
#